data_AF-Q6BKH9-F1
#
_entry.id   AF-Q6BKH9-F1
#
_cell.length_a   1.000
_cell.length_b   1.000
_cell.length_c   1.000
_cell.angle_alpha   90.00
_cell.angle_beta   90.00
_cell.angle_gamma   90.00
#
_symmetry.space_group_name_H-M   'P 1'
#
loop_
_entity.id
_entity.type
_entity.pdbx_description
1 polymer ?
#
loop_
_entity_poly.entity_id
_entity_poly.type
_entity_poly.pdbx_seq_one_letter_code
_entity_poly.pdbx_strand_id
1 'polypeptide(L)'
;MAPLSDFEKQRQENIQRNKDLLRKLNLDSATDSISREIPNQRQANGAKKRKTNNAAKPIKKEPQEPSRRSRRLAGVTMENTEEYQKVKEEMEEAERKKKELEKLKSTRLFGNFHLIDLVTDKRSGDMKFEKKVLKLPNEIKKEENNTKEIKEEEDDHLQDDDINIESDNKVLEILKDLGDKFSAGDFYDLIRNSSSDYDDKGLESKRNEFDNLKLFERFDPLDIKITHQRITAINFHPSKTDRVITAGDKVGNLGIWAVDSTEDEDPAITILKPHGRSIAKILTPHSNPSKIYSCAYDGSVRELDLNKLESSEVIYLKDPYESQDYPLAVSDINLCQEGNPNVLYLTTLGGHFYQHDLRTPFKSIKPNSLLRLHDKKIGSFCINPNLSHQIATASLDRTFRIWDLRNISKSNSSWSEYEDQISPHVYGSYSSRLSVSSVDWNYENRLVCNGYDDTINIFDLSSESSELPPVTEWSKTYQTGTKNKDEQIPTNIKPFTRIKHNCQTGRWVSILKSRWQASPGDGIQKFVIANMNRGLDIYDQKGQILAHLTDSEKVGAVPAVAAMHPIENWCVGGSASGKLYLFE
;
A
#
# COMPACT_ATOMS: atom_id res chain seq x y z
N MET A 1 -37.10 11.54 31.14
CA MET A 1 -36.31 10.76 30.17
C MET A 1 -36.28 11.56 28.88
N ALA A 2 -35.11 11.95 28.40
CA ALA A 2 -34.99 12.57 27.09
C ALA A 2 -35.41 11.56 26.01
N PRO A 3 -36.18 11.95 24.99
CA PRO A 3 -36.54 11.05 23.89
C PRO A 3 -35.25 10.59 23.19
N LEU A 4 -35.10 9.28 22.95
CA LEU A 4 -33.95 8.74 22.22
C LEU A 4 -33.89 9.40 20.83
N SER A 5 -32.68 9.84 20.46
CA SER A 5 -32.38 10.34 19.11
C SER A 5 -32.76 9.28 18.07
N ASP A 6 -33.24 9.70 16.90
CA ASP A 6 -33.61 8.79 15.82
C ASP A 6 -32.44 7.88 15.40
N PHE A 7 -31.20 8.36 15.56
CA PHE A 7 -30.00 7.57 15.34
C PHE A 7 -29.87 6.40 16.34
N GLU A 8 -30.20 6.61 17.62
CA GLU A 8 -30.14 5.55 18.63
C GLU A 8 -31.26 4.53 18.45
N LYS A 9 -32.46 4.95 18.02
CA LYS A 9 -33.53 4.03 17.64
C LYS A 9 -33.09 3.14 16.48
N GLN A 10 -32.54 3.72 15.42
CA GLN A 10 -32.10 2.96 14.25
C GLN A 10 -30.92 2.02 14.57
N ARG A 11 -30.03 2.42 15.48
CA ARG A 11 -28.96 1.55 15.99
C ARG A 11 -29.51 0.37 16.79
N GLN A 12 -30.51 0.59 17.64
CA GLN A 12 -31.15 -0.48 18.40
C GLN A 12 -31.93 -1.44 17.51
N GLU A 13 -32.65 -0.93 16.51
CA GLU A 13 -33.34 -1.76 15.50
C GLU A 13 -32.36 -2.64 14.73
N ASN A 14 -31.21 -2.12 14.32
CA ASN A 14 -30.18 -2.90 13.64
C ASN A 14 -29.57 -3.98 14.56
N ILE A 15 -29.31 -3.65 15.84
CA ILE A 15 -28.81 -4.64 16.82
C ILE A 15 -29.85 -5.74 17.02
N GLN A 16 -31.13 -5.39 17.12
CA GLN A 16 -32.21 -6.35 17.32
C GLN A 16 -32.37 -7.24 16.07
N ARG A 17 -32.34 -6.66 14.88
CA ARG A 17 -32.40 -7.38 13.60
C ARG A 17 -31.26 -8.38 13.45
N ASN A 18 -30.04 -7.99 13.83
CA ASN A 18 -28.88 -8.90 13.79
C ASN A 18 -28.98 -10.02 14.83
N LYS A 19 -29.49 -9.74 16.04
CA LYS A 19 -29.75 -10.78 17.06
C LYS A 19 -30.81 -11.77 16.60
N ASP A 20 -31.87 -11.29 15.97
CA ASP A 20 -32.93 -12.17 15.44
C ASP A 20 -32.44 -12.99 14.25
N LEU A 21 -31.55 -12.43 13.42
CA LEU A 21 -30.90 -13.16 12.32
C LEU A 21 -29.99 -14.27 12.85
N LEU A 22 -29.19 -13.98 13.88
CA LEU A 22 -28.31 -14.96 14.55
C LEU A 22 -29.12 -16.09 15.20
N ARG A 23 -30.25 -15.75 15.86
CA ARG A 23 -31.18 -16.76 16.39
C ARG A 23 -31.81 -17.63 15.31
N LYS A 24 -32.23 -17.04 14.19
CA LYS A 24 -32.78 -17.79 13.04
C LYS A 24 -31.76 -18.73 12.40
N LEU A 25 -30.46 -18.42 12.52
CA LEU A 25 -29.37 -19.23 11.98
C LEU A 25 -28.87 -20.33 12.93
N ASN A 26 -29.50 -20.54 14.10
CA ASN A 26 -29.13 -21.57 15.09
C ASN A 26 -27.63 -21.61 15.49
N LEU A 27 -26.91 -20.50 15.32
CA LEU A 27 -25.47 -20.41 15.56
C LEU A 27 -25.11 -20.33 17.06
N ASP A 28 -26.08 -20.08 17.94
CA ASP A 28 -25.89 -20.09 19.40
C ASP A 28 -25.58 -21.50 19.96
N SER A 29 -25.74 -22.56 19.16
CA SER A 29 -25.40 -23.95 19.52
C SER A 29 -23.97 -24.37 19.12
N ALA A 30 -23.28 -23.55 18.31
CA ALA A 30 -21.92 -23.83 17.82
C ALA A 30 -20.83 -23.32 18.76
N THR A 31 -21.13 -22.40 19.69
CA THR A 31 -20.15 -21.88 20.66
C THR A 31 -20.00 -22.74 21.92
N ASP A 32 -21.02 -23.54 22.26
CA ASP A 32 -20.98 -24.48 23.40
C ASP A 32 -20.46 -25.88 23.04
N SER A 33 -20.35 -26.20 21.74
CA SER A 33 -19.84 -27.49 21.24
C SER A 33 -18.33 -27.48 20.98
N ILE A 34 -17.73 -26.32 20.70
CA ILE A 34 -16.28 -26.19 20.45
C ILE A 34 -15.44 -26.22 21.75
N SER A 35 -16.07 -26.03 22.92
CA SER A 35 -15.40 -26.09 24.23
C SER A 35 -15.44 -27.48 24.90
N ARG A 36 -15.98 -28.50 24.24
CA ARG A 36 -16.12 -29.87 24.77
C ARG A 36 -15.31 -30.95 24.03
N GLU A 37 -14.52 -30.60 23.02
CA GLU A 37 -13.69 -31.55 22.27
C GLU A 37 -12.19 -31.37 22.53
N ILE A 38 -11.79 -31.59 23.80
CA ILE A 38 -10.41 -31.98 24.15
C ILE A 38 -10.51 -33.25 25.01
N PRO A 39 -10.21 -34.44 24.46
CA PRO A 39 -10.30 -35.69 25.20
C PRO A 39 -9.21 -35.79 26.27
N ASN A 40 -9.66 -35.90 27.52
CA ASN A 40 -8.84 -36.19 28.69
C ASN A 40 -8.49 -37.70 28.70
N GLN A 41 -7.42 -38.12 28.01
CA GLN A 41 -6.89 -39.48 28.15
C GLN A 41 -5.96 -39.58 29.36
N ARG A 42 -6.52 -40.03 30.48
CA ARG A 42 -5.77 -40.72 31.54
C ARG A 42 -5.74 -42.20 31.20
N GLN A 43 -4.59 -42.72 30.79
CA GLN A 43 -4.23 -44.12 31.02
C GLN A 43 -2.85 -44.21 31.64
N ALA A 44 -2.80 -44.98 32.72
CA ALA A 44 -1.63 -45.30 33.50
C ALA A 44 -0.67 -46.17 32.69
N ASN A 45 0.63 -45.87 32.76
CA ASN A 45 1.69 -46.87 32.82
C ASN A 45 2.98 -46.22 33.34
N GLY A 46 3.71 -46.98 34.16
CA GLY A 46 4.67 -46.47 35.11
C GLY A 46 6.11 -46.30 34.61
N ALA A 47 6.89 -45.75 35.55
CA ALA A 47 8.34 -45.79 35.68
C ALA A 47 9.18 -44.83 34.79
N LYS A 48 9.65 -43.74 35.40
CA LYS A 48 11.01 -43.65 36.00
C LYS A 48 11.19 -42.32 36.75
N LYS A 49 11.55 -42.41 38.03
CA LYS A 49 11.94 -41.28 38.88
C LYS A 49 13.28 -40.70 38.43
N ARG A 50 13.33 -39.39 38.16
CA ARG A 50 14.55 -38.59 38.27
C ARG A 50 14.35 -37.51 39.34
N LYS A 51 15.30 -37.47 40.28
CA LYS A 51 15.38 -36.53 41.40
C LYS A 51 15.81 -35.15 40.89
N THR A 52 15.15 -34.09 41.32
CA THR A 52 15.78 -32.76 41.42
C THR A 52 15.32 -32.09 42.71
N ASN A 53 16.31 -31.72 43.50
CA ASN A 53 16.21 -30.91 44.70
C ASN A 53 15.83 -29.47 44.31
N ASN A 54 14.86 -28.87 45.01
CA ASN A 54 15.04 -27.63 45.76
C ASN A 54 13.68 -27.12 46.22
N ALA A 55 13.55 -26.99 47.54
CA ALA A 55 12.36 -26.50 48.21
C ALA A 55 12.30 -24.97 48.14
N ALA A 56 11.28 -24.43 47.47
CA ALA A 56 10.83 -23.04 47.63
C ALA A 56 9.51 -23.04 48.42
N LYS A 57 9.43 -22.20 49.44
CA LYS A 57 8.31 -22.11 50.40
C LYS A 57 7.01 -21.65 49.71
N PRO A 58 5.82 -22.11 50.17
CA PRO A 58 4.55 -21.72 49.56
C PRO A 58 4.16 -20.28 49.92
N ILE A 59 3.95 -19.46 48.88
CA ILE A 59 3.34 -18.12 48.97
C ILE A 59 1.85 -18.29 49.30
N LYS A 60 1.37 -17.60 50.36
CA LYS A 60 -0.06 -17.53 50.69
C LYS A 60 -0.80 -16.84 49.53
N LYS A 61 -1.71 -17.57 48.87
CA LYS A 61 -2.69 -16.97 47.95
C LYS A 61 -3.82 -16.36 48.77
N GLU A 62 -3.95 -15.05 48.73
CA GLU A 62 -5.18 -14.37 49.17
C GLU A 62 -6.34 -14.72 48.21
N PRO A 63 -7.58 -14.85 48.70
CA PRO A 63 -8.71 -15.24 47.87
C PRO A 63 -9.03 -14.15 46.85
N GLN A 64 -8.86 -14.47 45.56
CA GLN A 64 -9.33 -13.65 44.44
C GLN A 64 -10.87 -13.59 44.48
N GLU A 65 -11.42 -12.43 44.76
CA GLU A 65 -12.85 -12.18 44.59
C GLU A 65 -13.22 -12.15 43.10
N PRO A 66 -14.40 -12.69 42.73
CA PRO A 66 -14.77 -12.88 41.33
C PRO A 66 -14.96 -11.54 40.61
N SER A 67 -14.21 -11.34 39.52
CA SER A 67 -14.41 -10.20 38.64
C SER A 67 -15.80 -10.29 38.01
N ARG A 68 -16.67 -9.33 38.35
CA ARG A 68 -18.00 -9.05 37.76
C ARG A 68 -19.20 -9.68 38.51
N ARG A 69 -19.67 -9.00 39.57
CA ARG A 69 -21.04 -9.14 40.08
C ARG A 69 -22.01 -8.24 39.30
N SER A 70 -23.19 -8.77 38.97
CA SER A 70 -24.27 -8.02 38.33
C SER A 70 -24.78 -6.89 39.25
N ARG A 71 -24.60 -5.63 38.83
CA ARG A 71 -24.98 -4.42 39.60
C ARG A 71 -26.47 -4.33 39.95
N ARG A 72 -27.36 -5.09 39.28
CA ARG A 72 -28.80 -5.10 39.56
C ARG A 72 -29.20 -5.87 40.82
N LEU A 73 -28.36 -6.80 41.31
CA LEU A 73 -28.63 -7.55 42.55
C LEU A 73 -28.11 -6.83 43.81
N ALA A 74 -27.40 -5.72 43.66
CA ALA A 74 -26.78 -4.98 44.77
C ALA A 74 -27.62 -3.78 45.28
N GLY A 75 -28.84 -3.57 44.78
CA GLY A 75 -29.75 -2.54 45.31
C GLY A 75 -29.31 -1.09 45.13
N VAL A 76 -28.24 -0.81 44.36
CA VAL A 76 -27.75 0.57 44.16
C VAL A 76 -28.56 1.26 43.08
N THR A 77 -29.50 2.10 43.50
CA THR A 77 -30.18 3.10 42.67
C THR A 77 -29.19 4.16 42.19
N MET A 78 -29.32 4.58 40.92
CA MET A 78 -28.47 5.56 40.27
C MET A 78 -28.51 6.92 40.99
N GLU A 79 -27.50 7.24 41.82
CA GLU A 79 -27.25 8.60 42.26
C GLU A 79 -25.75 8.91 42.28
N ASN A 80 -25.32 9.60 41.22
CA ASN A 80 -24.36 10.72 41.19
C ASN A 80 -23.35 10.86 42.37
N THR A 81 -22.60 9.82 42.68
CA THR A 81 -21.54 9.84 43.70
C THR A 81 -20.26 10.45 43.09
N GLU A 82 -19.48 11.21 43.87
CA GLU A 82 -18.21 11.82 43.42
C GLU A 82 -17.25 10.78 42.80
N GLU A 83 -17.20 9.56 43.34
CA GLU A 83 -16.40 8.45 42.77
C GLU A 83 -16.83 8.06 41.35
N TYR A 84 -18.13 8.06 41.06
CA TYR A 84 -18.62 7.75 39.71
C TYR A 84 -18.25 8.86 38.71
N GLN A 85 -18.28 10.12 39.15
CA GLN A 85 -17.85 11.25 38.33
C GLN A 85 -16.35 11.16 38.03
N LYS A 86 -15.52 10.88 39.04
CA LYS A 86 -14.07 10.72 38.86
C LYS A 86 -13.71 9.58 37.90
N VAL A 87 -14.31 8.41 38.04
CA VAL A 87 -14.07 7.28 37.11
C VAL A 87 -14.53 7.63 35.68
N LYS A 88 -15.64 8.36 35.54
CA LYS A 88 -16.11 8.82 34.22
C LYS A 88 -15.13 9.82 33.61
N GLU A 89 -14.62 10.78 34.37
CA GLU A 89 -13.62 11.76 33.93
C GLU A 89 -12.31 11.07 33.52
N GLU A 90 -11.82 10.10 34.31
CA GLU A 90 -10.62 9.31 33.97
C GLU A 90 -10.81 8.52 32.66
N MET A 91 -11.99 7.91 32.44
CA MET A 91 -12.30 7.24 31.17
C MET A 91 -12.36 8.20 29.98
N GLU A 92 -12.97 9.38 30.15
CA GLU A 92 -13.05 10.41 29.11
C GLU A 92 -11.67 11.02 28.78
N GLU A 93 -10.80 11.17 29.79
CA GLU A 93 -9.42 11.60 29.60
C GLU A 93 -8.58 10.53 28.88
N ALA A 94 -8.73 9.25 29.25
CA ALA A 94 -8.07 8.15 28.58
C ALA A 94 -8.50 8.04 27.10
N GLU A 95 -9.79 8.24 26.80
CA GLU A 95 -10.29 8.27 25.42
C GLU A 95 -9.73 9.46 24.62
N ARG A 96 -9.60 10.64 25.24
CA ARG A 96 -8.95 11.80 24.63
C ARG A 96 -7.49 11.54 24.31
N LYS A 97 -6.71 11.03 25.28
CA LYS A 97 -5.30 10.68 25.09
C LYS A 97 -5.12 9.65 23.98
N LYS A 98 -5.99 8.64 23.92
CA LYS A 98 -5.98 7.64 22.85
C LYS A 98 -6.24 8.26 21.47
N LYS A 99 -7.25 9.14 21.34
CA LYS A 99 -7.54 9.83 20.07
C LYS A 99 -6.40 10.74 19.63
N GLU A 100 -5.76 11.42 20.57
CA GLU A 100 -4.61 12.27 20.30
C GLU A 100 -3.41 11.45 19.80
N LEU A 101 -3.13 10.32 20.46
CA LEU A 101 -2.09 9.38 20.04
C LEU A 101 -2.38 8.79 18.65
N GLU A 102 -3.61 8.35 18.38
CA GLU A 102 -4.01 7.86 17.05
C GLU A 102 -3.85 8.95 15.97
N LYS A 103 -4.17 10.20 16.30
CA LYS A 103 -3.96 11.33 15.39
C LYS A 103 -2.48 11.53 15.11
N LEU A 104 -1.63 11.46 16.13
CA LEU A 104 -0.18 11.58 16.01
C LEU A 104 0.45 10.42 15.22
N LYS A 105 -0.04 9.19 15.42
CA LYS A 105 0.31 8.03 14.58
C LYS A 105 -0.09 8.21 13.11
N SER A 106 -1.07 9.08 12.83
CA SER A 106 -1.55 9.38 11.48
C SER A 106 -0.87 10.56 10.79
N THR A 107 0.00 11.29 11.50
CA THR A 107 0.82 12.35 10.92
C THR A 107 2.10 11.77 10.32
N ARG A 108 2.70 12.50 9.37
CA ARG A 108 4.00 12.12 8.82
C ARG A 108 5.08 12.07 9.90
N LEU A 109 6.13 11.31 9.63
CA LEU A 109 7.34 11.32 10.44
C LEU A 109 8.31 12.40 9.94
N PHE A 110 8.86 13.19 10.86
CA PHE A 110 9.75 14.31 10.54
C PHE A 110 11.22 13.89 10.58
N GLY A 111 11.96 14.18 9.51
CA GLY A 111 13.40 13.91 9.44
C GLY A 111 13.74 12.48 9.04
N ASN A 112 14.98 12.09 9.37
CA ASN A 112 15.56 10.80 9.00
C ASN A 112 15.60 9.85 10.20
N PHE A 113 15.49 8.55 9.93
CA PHE A 113 15.48 7.52 10.96
C PHE A 113 16.34 6.34 10.53
N HIS A 114 17.04 5.74 11.48
CA HIS A 114 17.59 4.40 11.27
C HIS A 114 16.45 3.39 11.19
N LEU A 115 16.61 2.32 10.41
CA LEU A 115 15.51 1.37 10.23
C LEU A 115 15.09 0.71 11.54
N ILE A 116 16.05 0.49 12.44
CA ILE A 116 15.79 -0.12 13.75
C ILE A 116 14.76 0.67 14.56
N ASP A 117 14.77 2.01 14.45
CA ASP A 117 13.83 2.89 15.16
C ASP A 117 12.40 2.77 14.62
N LEU A 118 12.26 2.37 13.35
CA LEU A 118 10.97 2.23 12.68
C LEU A 118 10.39 0.81 12.77
N VAL A 119 11.10 -0.16 13.36
CA VAL A 119 10.64 -1.54 13.45
C VAL A 119 9.37 -1.63 14.29
N THR A 120 8.41 -2.39 13.79
CA THR A 120 7.14 -2.68 14.46
C THR A 120 7.13 -4.09 15.02
N ASP A 121 6.50 -4.27 16.18
CA ASP A 121 6.31 -5.58 16.77
C ASP A 121 5.28 -6.40 15.98
N LYS A 122 5.60 -7.67 15.69
CA LYS A 122 4.77 -8.57 14.89
C LYS A 122 3.40 -8.87 15.54
N ARG A 123 3.29 -8.77 16.86
CA ARG A 123 2.06 -9.10 17.62
C ARG A 123 1.19 -7.87 17.84
N SER A 124 1.76 -6.76 18.30
CA SER A 124 1.01 -5.53 18.58
C SER A 124 0.76 -4.69 17.34
N GLY A 125 1.70 -4.67 16.40
CA GLY A 125 1.71 -3.77 15.25
C GLY A 125 2.15 -2.34 15.57
N ASP A 126 2.57 -2.08 16.81
CA ASP A 126 3.11 -0.79 17.24
C ASP A 126 4.64 -0.74 17.03
N MET A 127 5.19 0.48 16.90
CA MET A 127 6.64 0.67 16.79
C MET A 127 7.32 0.34 18.12
N LYS A 128 8.43 -0.41 18.08
CA LYS A 128 9.20 -0.76 19.29
C LYS A 128 9.79 0.48 19.97
N PHE A 129 10.24 1.45 19.17
CA PHE A 129 10.82 2.71 19.64
C PHE A 129 9.89 3.91 19.43
N GLU A 130 8.58 3.72 19.65
CA GLU A 130 7.55 4.72 19.33
C GLU A 130 7.84 6.11 19.91
N LYS A 131 8.29 6.20 21.17
CA LYS A 131 8.60 7.48 21.84
C LYS A 131 9.74 8.24 21.17
N LYS A 132 10.73 7.54 20.59
CA LYS A 132 11.88 8.14 19.90
C LYS A 132 11.47 8.73 18.56
N VAL A 133 10.51 8.09 17.89
CA VAL A 133 10.05 8.46 16.54
C VAL A 133 8.95 9.52 16.58
N LEU A 134 8.01 9.39 17.52
CA LEU A 134 6.84 10.26 17.67
C LEU A 134 7.11 11.32 18.74
N LYS A 135 7.70 12.45 18.36
CA LYS A 135 7.83 13.62 19.26
C LYS A 135 6.46 14.20 19.59
N LEU A 136 6.17 14.40 20.88
CA LEU A 136 4.91 14.99 21.34
C LEU A 136 4.87 16.50 21.01
N PRO A 137 3.69 17.11 20.77
CA PRO A 137 3.56 18.51 20.33
C PRO A 137 4.24 19.56 21.22
N ASN A 138 4.45 19.26 22.51
CA ASN A 138 5.11 20.16 23.45
C ASN A 138 6.64 20.25 23.25
N GLU A 139 7.25 19.27 22.59
CA GLU A 139 8.70 19.26 22.31
C GLU A 139 9.04 20.06 21.05
N ILE A 140 8.18 20.00 20.03
CA ILE A 140 8.37 20.71 18.75
C ILE A 140 8.46 22.24 18.96
N LYS A 141 7.67 22.80 19.89
CA LYS A 141 7.69 24.24 20.19
C LYS A 141 8.94 24.70 20.95
N LYS A 142 9.64 23.81 21.64
CA LYS A 142 10.86 24.16 22.39
C LYS A 142 12.07 24.25 21.45
N GLU A 143 12.15 23.39 20.43
CA GLU A 143 13.28 23.37 19.51
C GLU A 143 13.31 24.57 18.54
N GLU A 144 12.16 25.13 18.13
CA GLU A 144 12.16 26.35 17.30
C GLU A 144 12.67 27.60 18.04
N ASN A 145 12.66 27.60 19.37
CA ASN A 145 13.15 28.73 20.19
C ASN A 145 14.51 28.49 20.84
N ASN A 146 15.06 27.26 20.83
CA ASN A 146 16.32 26.93 21.48
C ASN A 146 17.26 26.12 20.56
N THR A 147 17.74 26.73 19.48
CA THR A 147 19.06 26.36 18.92
C THR A 147 20.16 27.01 19.77
N LYS A 148 20.39 26.48 20.97
CA LYS A 148 21.65 26.52 21.75
C LYS A 148 21.44 25.82 23.09
N GLU A 149 22.21 24.75 23.29
CA GLU A 149 22.51 24.08 24.56
C GLU A 149 21.33 23.50 25.35
N ILE A 150 21.19 22.17 25.34
CA ILE A 150 20.89 21.39 26.56
C ILE A 150 21.71 20.09 26.50
N LYS A 151 22.43 19.85 27.59
CA LYS A 151 23.10 18.59 27.93
C LYS A 151 22.05 17.52 28.24
N GLU A 152 22.29 16.30 27.76
CA GLU A 152 21.52 15.12 28.11
C GLU A 152 21.72 14.81 29.60
N GLU A 153 20.64 14.92 30.38
CA GLU A 153 20.52 14.21 31.65
C GLU A 153 19.73 12.93 31.36
N GLU A 154 20.39 11.79 31.59
CA GLU A 154 19.85 10.45 31.47
C GLU A 154 18.83 10.22 32.59
N ASP A 155 17.53 10.21 32.23
CA ASP A 155 16.45 9.79 33.12
C ASP A 155 16.30 8.26 33.03
N ASP A 156 17.08 7.59 33.86
CA ASP A 156 17.29 6.15 33.89
C ASP A 156 16.22 5.45 34.77
N HIS A 157 14.93 5.55 34.43
CA HIS A 157 13.86 4.82 35.13
C HIS A 157 12.59 4.55 34.30
N LEU A 158 12.75 3.87 33.18
CA LEU A 158 11.68 3.05 32.59
C LEU A 158 12.17 1.60 32.56
N GLN A 159 11.47 0.72 33.28
CA GLN A 159 11.60 -0.72 33.09
C GLN A 159 11.17 -1.03 31.65
N ASP A 160 12.14 -1.09 30.74
CA ASP A 160 11.96 -1.66 29.41
C ASP A 160 11.66 -3.14 29.61
N ASP A 161 10.40 -3.53 29.38
CA ASP A 161 10.06 -4.91 29.08
C ASP A 161 11.01 -5.35 27.95
N ASP A 162 11.87 -6.35 28.19
CA ASP A 162 12.92 -6.85 27.28
C ASP A 162 12.49 -6.79 25.79
N ILE A 163 12.78 -5.66 25.12
CA ILE A 163 12.50 -5.50 23.70
C ILE A 163 13.50 -6.42 23.00
N ASN A 164 13.03 -7.54 22.46
CA ASN A 164 13.89 -8.44 21.69
C ASN A 164 14.32 -7.76 20.38
N ILE A 165 15.52 -7.17 20.42
CA ILE A 165 16.18 -6.44 19.32
C ILE A 165 17.10 -7.36 18.51
N GLU A 166 17.56 -8.48 19.09
CA GLU A 166 18.55 -9.37 18.47
C GLU A 166 18.04 -9.94 17.13
N SER A 167 16.78 -10.39 17.12
CA SER A 167 16.14 -10.87 15.89
C SER A 167 15.99 -9.78 14.83
N ASP A 168 15.67 -8.55 15.21
CA ASP A 168 15.53 -7.44 14.26
C ASP A 168 16.88 -7.08 13.65
N ASN A 169 17.95 -7.05 14.47
CA ASN A 169 19.30 -6.77 14.00
C ASN A 169 19.76 -7.80 12.95
N LYS A 170 19.50 -9.10 13.18
CA LYS A 170 19.81 -10.15 12.21
C LYS A 170 19.10 -9.93 10.87
N VAL A 171 17.81 -9.59 10.90
CA VAL A 171 17.08 -9.33 9.64
C VAL A 171 17.55 -8.03 8.98
N LEU A 172 17.90 -7.00 9.75
CA LEU A 172 18.50 -5.77 9.20
C LEU A 172 19.89 -6.02 8.60
N GLU A 173 20.69 -6.94 9.13
CA GLU A 173 21.94 -7.38 8.52
C GLU A 173 21.69 -8.07 7.18
N ILE A 174 20.67 -8.94 7.08
CA ILE A 174 20.24 -9.52 5.80
C ILE A 174 19.87 -8.42 4.80
N LEU A 175 19.11 -7.40 5.23
CA LEU A 175 18.74 -6.28 4.35
C LEU A 175 19.96 -5.48 3.87
N LYS A 176 20.97 -5.32 4.72
CA LYS A 176 22.22 -4.65 4.36
C LYS A 176 23.02 -5.45 3.34
N ASP A 177 23.17 -6.76 3.55
CA ASP A 177 23.82 -7.67 2.60
C ASP A 177 23.14 -7.67 1.23
N LEU A 178 21.80 -7.64 1.22
CA LEU A 178 21.01 -7.48 -0.01
C LEU A 178 21.35 -6.18 -0.74
N GLY A 179 21.44 -5.07 0.01
CA GLY A 179 21.83 -3.78 -0.54
C GLY A 179 23.20 -3.79 -1.23
N ASP A 180 24.18 -4.48 -0.63
CA ASP A 180 25.54 -4.61 -1.18
C ASP A 180 25.57 -5.49 -2.45
N LYS A 181 24.65 -6.45 -2.58
CA LYS A 181 24.52 -7.32 -3.76
C LYS A 181 23.86 -6.64 -4.97
N PHE A 182 23.06 -5.61 -4.76
CA PHE A 182 22.30 -5.00 -5.84
C PHE A 182 23.15 -4.07 -6.71
N SER A 183 23.50 -4.52 -7.91
CA SER A 183 24.24 -3.76 -8.93
C SER A 183 23.30 -3.13 -9.96
N ALA A 184 23.44 -1.82 -10.21
CA ALA A 184 22.66 -1.12 -11.23
C ALA A 184 23.01 -1.55 -12.68
N GLY A 185 24.24 -1.99 -12.93
CA GLY A 185 24.71 -2.37 -14.27
C GLY A 185 23.98 -3.59 -14.80
N ASP A 186 23.77 -4.58 -13.94
CA ASP A 186 23.13 -5.86 -14.26
C ASP A 186 21.71 -5.66 -14.80
N PHE A 187 21.01 -4.64 -14.31
CA PHE A 187 19.64 -4.32 -14.73
C PHE A 187 19.55 -3.53 -16.03
N TYR A 188 20.54 -2.68 -16.34
CA TYR A 188 20.49 -1.82 -17.54
C TYR A 188 20.55 -2.64 -18.84
N ASP A 189 21.43 -3.65 -18.90
CA ASP A 189 21.60 -4.49 -20.07
C ASP A 189 20.37 -5.38 -20.35
N LEU A 190 19.65 -5.78 -19.29
CA LEU A 190 18.44 -6.59 -19.39
C LEU A 190 17.26 -5.82 -20.01
N ILE A 191 17.11 -4.52 -19.73
CA ILE A 191 16.04 -3.69 -20.30
C ILE A 191 16.24 -3.51 -21.81
N ARG A 192 17.50 -3.38 -22.25
CA ARG A 192 17.84 -3.03 -23.63
C ARG A 192 17.64 -4.17 -24.63
N ASN A 193 17.66 -5.41 -24.16
CA ASN A 193 17.64 -6.60 -25.02
C ASN A 193 16.24 -7.20 -25.28
N SER A 194 15.17 -6.48 -24.95
CA SER A 194 13.80 -6.93 -25.30
C SER A 194 13.50 -6.65 -26.77
N SER A 195 13.69 -7.66 -27.62
CA SER A 195 13.16 -7.69 -28.99
C SER A 195 11.98 -8.66 -29.01
N SER A 196 10.81 -8.21 -29.47
CA SER A 196 9.59 -8.99 -29.49
C SER A 196 9.33 -9.57 -30.88
N ASP A 197 9.35 -10.89 -31.00
CA ASP A 197 8.71 -11.62 -32.10
C ASP A 197 7.43 -12.25 -31.53
N TYR A 198 6.34 -11.48 -31.50
CA TYR A 198 5.06 -11.94 -30.99
C TYR A 198 4.27 -12.65 -32.11
N ASP A 199 4.14 -13.98 -32.02
CA ASP A 199 3.27 -14.79 -32.87
C ASP A 199 2.30 -15.67 -32.06
N ASP A 200 1.30 -16.25 -32.72
CA ASP A 200 0.29 -17.10 -32.06
C ASP A 200 0.90 -18.36 -31.42
N LYS A 201 2.07 -18.83 -31.90
CA LYS A 201 2.77 -19.96 -31.29
C LYS A 201 3.42 -19.58 -29.97
N GLY A 202 3.96 -18.36 -29.88
CA GLY A 202 4.49 -17.77 -28.66
C GLY A 202 3.44 -17.73 -27.56
N LEU A 203 2.19 -17.38 -27.90
CA LEU A 203 1.09 -17.33 -26.95
C LEU A 203 0.85 -18.69 -26.25
N GLU A 204 0.74 -19.77 -27.00
CA GLU A 204 0.47 -21.11 -26.43
C GLU A 204 1.65 -21.59 -25.59
N SER A 205 2.89 -21.31 -26.02
CA SER A 205 4.08 -21.60 -25.22
C SER A 205 4.05 -20.85 -23.89
N LYS A 206 3.59 -19.60 -23.87
CA LYS A 206 3.49 -18.79 -22.64
C LYS A 206 2.35 -19.23 -21.74
N ARG A 207 1.22 -19.68 -22.28
CA ARG A 207 0.19 -20.32 -21.47
C ARG A 207 0.73 -21.51 -20.71
N ASN A 208 1.43 -22.41 -21.41
CA ASN A 208 2.07 -23.56 -20.77
C ASN A 208 3.10 -23.16 -19.70
N GLU A 209 3.87 -22.08 -19.91
CA GLU A 209 4.80 -21.57 -18.91
C GLU A 209 4.07 -21.06 -17.65
N PHE A 210 3.05 -20.21 -17.82
CA PHE A 210 2.29 -19.67 -16.70
C PHE A 210 1.43 -20.72 -15.98
N ASP A 211 0.90 -21.71 -16.69
CA ASP A 211 0.13 -22.81 -16.11
C ASP A 211 1.00 -23.71 -15.21
N ASN A 212 2.32 -23.70 -15.41
CA ASN A 212 3.26 -24.42 -14.58
C ASN A 212 3.71 -23.65 -13.33
N LEU A 213 3.39 -22.35 -13.23
CA LEU A 213 3.72 -21.57 -12.03
C LEU A 213 2.95 -22.10 -10.84
N LYS A 214 3.66 -22.25 -9.72
CA LYS A 214 3.07 -22.72 -8.48
C LYS A 214 3.26 -21.71 -7.39
N LEU A 215 2.40 -21.81 -6.39
CA LEU A 215 2.55 -21.02 -5.20
C LEU A 215 3.86 -21.43 -4.49
N PHE A 216 4.69 -20.45 -4.11
CA PHE A 216 5.98 -20.67 -3.47
C PHE A 216 5.87 -21.60 -2.26
N GLU A 217 6.48 -22.78 -2.35
CA GLU A 217 6.21 -23.88 -1.42
C GLU A 217 7.11 -23.90 -0.18
N ARG A 218 8.13 -23.03 -0.12
CA ARG A 218 9.11 -23.04 0.98
C ARG A 218 8.48 -22.75 2.35
N PHE A 219 7.47 -21.89 2.36
CA PHE A 219 6.72 -21.52 3.57
C PHE A 219 5.23 -21.67 3.29
N ASP A 220 4.44 -21.91 4.34
CA ASP A 220 2.99 -21.80 4.19
C ASP A 220 2.65 -20.33 3.83
N PRO A 221 1.95 -20.05 2.72
CA PRO A 221 1.54 -18.68 2.38
C PRO A 221 0.76 -17.97 3.48
N LEU A 222 0.13 -18.72 4.40
CA LEU A 222 -0.55 -18.14 5.55
C LEU A 222 0.42 -17.53 6.57
N ASP A 223 1.68 -17.95 6.59
CA ASP A 223 2.73 -17.44 7.49
C ASP A 223 3.54 -16.28 6.87
N ILE A 224 3.41 -16.06 5.56
CA ILE A 224 4.03 -14.94 4.84
C ILE A 224 3.21 -13.65 5.05
N LYS A 225 3.15 -13.19 6.31
CA LYS A 225 2.48 -11.94 6.72
C LYS A 225 3.48 -10.79 6.75
N ILE A 226 3.52 -10.03 5.67
CA ILE A 226 4.45 -8.91 5.47
C ILE A 226 3.95 -7.58 6.04
N THR A 227 2.65 -7.41 6.28
CA THR A 227 2.12 -6.18 6.92
C THR A 227 1.07 -6.50 8.00
N HIS A 228 0.84 -5.56 8.91
CA HIS A 228 -0.15 -5.73 9.98
C HIS A 228 -1.58 -5.63 9.48
N GLN A 229 -1.81 -4.75 8.50
CA GLN A 229 -3.12 -4.47 7.96
C GLN A 229 -3.18 -4.70 6.45
N ARG A 230 -4.31 -4.33 5.85
CA ARG A 230 -4.56 -4.44 4.42
C ARG A 230 -3.46 -3.79 3.59
N ILE A 231 -2.86 -4.60 2.71
CA ILE A 231 -1.89 -4.18 1.72
C ILE A 231 -2.55 -3.24 0.72
N THR A 232 -1.91 -2.11 0.45
CA THR A 232 -2.34 -1.07 -0.49
C THR A 232 -1.35 -0.82 -1.61
N ALA A 233 -0.08 -1.22 -1.44
CA ALA A 233 0.95 -1.16 -2.45
C ALA A 233 1.89 -2.38 -2.33
N ILE A 234 2.37 -2.91 -3.45
CA ILE A 234 3.42 -3.92 -3.52
C ILE A 234 4.44 -3.49 -4.56
N ASN A 235 5.71 -3.82 -4.31
CA ASN A 235 6.80 -3.71 -5.26
C ASN A 235 7.66 -4.98 -5.20
N PHE A 236 7.88 -5.60 -6.37
CA PHE A 236 8.76 -6.74 -6.55
C PHE A 236 10.11 -6.21 -7.04
N HIS A 237 11.14 -6.37 -6.21
CA HIS A 237 12.49 -5.93 -6.54
C HIS A 237 13.01 -6.65 -7.81
N PRO A 238 13.78 -6.00 -8.68
CA PRO A 238 14.23 -6.57 -9.96
C PRO A 238 15.27 -7.72 -9.85
N SER A 239 15.81 -7.99 -8.65
CA SER A 239 16.79 -9.04 -8.43
C SER A 239 16.21 -10.44 -8.68
N LYS A 240 16.97 -11.27 -9.41
CA LYS A 240 16.61 -12.65 -9.75
C LYS A 240 17.11 -13.70 -8.75
N THR A 241 18.24 -13.45 -8.08
CA THR A 241 18.94 -14.43 -7.23
C THR A 241 18.90 -14.11 -5.74
N ASP A 242 18.43 -12.92 -5.37
CA ASP A 242 18.22 -12.51 -3.99
C ASP A 242 16.93 -11.68 -3.96
N ARG A 243 15.80 -12.39 -4.09
CA ARG A 243 14.51 -11.77 -4.37
C ARG A 243 14.01 -11.06 -3.12
N VAL A 244 13.55 -9.83 -3.34
CA VAL A 244 12.97 -8.98 -2.30
C VAL A 244 11.59 -8.53 -2.73
N ILE A 245 10.62 -8.71 -1.84
CA ILE A 245 9.27 -8.21 -2.04
C ILE A 245 8.99 -7.21 -0.93
N THR A 246 8.45 -6.05 -1.32
CA THR A 246 8.05 -5.01 -0.40
C THR A 246 6.55 -4.74 -0.51
N ALA A 247 5.91 -4.52 0.62
CA ALA A 247 4.47 -4.27 0.68
C ALA A 247 4.14 -3.18 1.70
N GLY A 248 3.25 -2.29 1.33
CA GLY A 248 2.80 -1.19 2.17
C GLY A 248 1.34 -1.35 2.55
N ASP A 249 0.96 -0.95 3.76
CA ASP A 249 -0.42 -1.07 4.23
C ASP A 249 -1.13 0.29 4.42
N LYS A 250 -2.43 0.18 4.74
CA LYS A 250 -3.33 1.33 4.89
C LYS A 250 -3.02 2.26 6.08
N VAL A 251 -2.10 1.89 6.98
CA VAL A 251 -1.70 2.68 8.16
C VAL A 251 -0.22 3.04 8.17
N GLY A 252 0.47 2.88 7.04
CA GLY A 252 1.83 3.36 6.85
C GLY A 252 2.93 2.38 7.23
N ASN A 253 2.60 1.10 7.46
CA ASN A 253 3.62 0.07 7.64
C ASN A 253 4.15 -0.37 6.27
N LEU A 254 5.48 -0.50 6.16
CA LEU A 254 6.22 -1.02 5.02
C LEU A 254 6.91 -2.31 5.46
N GLY A 255 6.44 -3.44 4.95
CA GLY A 255 7.09 -4.72 5.14
C GLY A 255 8.05 -5.05 4.01
N ILE A 256 9.13 -5.73 4.36
CA ILE A 256 10.20 -6.18 3.48
C ILE A 256 10.42 -7.66 3.74
N TRP A 257 10.30 -8.46 2.68
CA TRP A 257 10.52 -9.90 2.73
C TRP A 257 11.72 -10.27 1.85
N ALA A 258 12.76 -10.81 2.48
CA ALA A 258 13.90 -11.43 1.81
C ALA A 258 13.55 -12.90 1.51
N VAL A 259 13.08 -13.16 0.28
CA VAL A 259 12.48 -14.45 -0.11
C VAL A 259 13.49 -15.60 -0.02
N ASP A 260 14.72 -15.32 -0.45
CA ASP A 260 15.77 -16.33 -0.59
C ASP A 260 16.71 -16.43 0.62
N SER A 261 16.44 -15.71 1.72
CA SER A 261 17.22 -15.83 2.95
C SER A 261 17.16 -17.26 3.49
N THR A 262 18.31 -17.88 3.76
CA THR A 262 18.42 -19.27 4.23
C THR A 262 18.54 -19.42 5.74
N GLU A 263 18.64 -18.31 6.48
CA GLU A 263 19.12 -18.35 7.86
C GLU A 263 18.06 -18.73 8.91
N ASP A 264 16.79 -18.77 8.55
CA ASP A 264 15.67 -18.96 9.48
C ASP A 264 14.68 -20.04 8.98
N GLU A 265 14.02 -20.71 9.94
CA GLU A 265 12.90 -21.63 9.66
C GLU A 265 11.62 -20.89 9.24
N ASP A 266 11.54 -19.60 9.58
CA ASP A 266 10.43 -18.70 9.27
C ASP A 266 10.79 -17.73 8.12
N PRO A 267 9.79 -17.15 7.42
CA PRO A 267 10.03 -16.10 6.44
C PRO A 267 10.79 -14.90 7.04
N ALA A 268 11.94 -14.53 6.44
CA ALA A 268 12.75 -13.38 6.83
C ALA A 268 12.03 -12.06 6.48
N ILE A 269 11.17 -11.61 7.39
CA ILE A 269 10.30 -10.44 7.23
C ILE A 269 10.57 -9.40 8.31
N THR A 270 10.85 -8.16 7.86
CA THR A 270 10.91 -6.95 8.69
C THR A 270 9.75 -6.03 8.35
N ILE A 271 9.08 -5.46 9.36
CA ILE A 271 7.98 -4.50 9.17
C ILE A 271 8.37 -3.18 9.81
N LEU A 272 8.55 -2.17 8.97
CA LEU A 272 8.88 -0.79 9.36
C LEU A 272 7.61 0.08 9.33
N LYS A 273 7.60 1.21 10.03
CA LYS A 273 6.52 2.21 9.93
C LYS A 273 7.05 3.59 9.49
N PRO A 274 7.48 3.73 8.23
CA PRO A 274 8.01 5.01 7.74
C PRO A 274 6.92 6.09 7.49
N HIS A 275 5.64 5.72 7.43
CA HIS A 275 4.54 6.62 7.12
C HIS A 275 3.45 6.59 8.20
N GLY A 276 2.67 7.68 8.30
CA GLY A 276 1.52 7.75 9.21
C GLY A 276 0.20 7.31 8.57
N ARG A 277 0.14 7.25 7.24
CA ARG A 277 -1.09 6.91 6.50
C ARG A 277 -0.82 5.88 5.41
N SER A 278 -1.89 5.46 4.74
CA SER A 278 -1.86 4.48 3.65
C SER A 278 -0.72 4.74 2.68
N ILE A 279 0.16 3.75 2.55
CA ILE A 279 1.20 3.74 1.52
C ILE A 279 0.49 3.55 0.18
N ALA A 280 0.67 4.52 -0.72
CA ALA A 280 -0.03 4.58 -1.99
C ALA A 280 0.74 3.89 -3.12
N LYS A 281 2.08 3.97 -3.07
CA LYS A 281 2.98 3.35 -4.03
C LYS A 281 4.35 3.08 -3.39
N ILE A 282 4.98 2.01 -3.85
CA ILE A 282 6.37 1.65 -3.58
C ILE A 282 7.03 1.44 -4.93
N LEU A 283 8.29 1.86 -5.10
CA LEU A 283 9.07 1.59 -6.31
C LEU A 283 10.56 1.41 -5.99
N THR A 284 11.24 0.62 -6.82
CA THR A 284 12.69 0.50 -6.85
C THR A 284 13.24 1.22 -8.09
N PRO A 285 14.19 2.17 -7.96
CA PRO A 285 14.85 2.78 -9.10
C PRO A 285 15.75 1.79 -9.84
N HIS A 286 15.64 1.74 -11.17
CA HIS A 286 16.54 0.92 -12.00
C HIS A 286 18.01 1.36 -11.86
N SER A 287 18.27 2.66 -11.71
CA SER A 287 19.63 3.20 -11.57
C SER A 287 20.25 2.99 -10.20
N ASN A 288 19.44 2.68 -9.18
CA ASN A 288 19.92 2.47 -7.83
C ASN A 288 19.00 1.46 -7.10
N PRO A 289 19.18 0.16 -7.37
CA PRO A 289 18.32 -0.90 -6.83
C PRO A 289 18.44 -1.07 -5.31
N SER A 290 19.53 -0.64 -4.67
CA SER A 290 19.66 -0.66 -3.20
C SER A 290 18.78 0.38 -2.48
N LYS A 291 18.05 1.21 -3.24
CA LYS A 291 17.09 2.18 -2.72
C LYS A 291 15.65 1.79 -3.05
N ILE A 292 14.75 2.06 -2.12
CA ILE A 292 13.31 1.88 -2.30
C ILE A 292 12.61 3.18 -1.94
N TYR A 293 11.74 3.67 -2.81
CA TYR A 293 10.92 4.85 -2.54
C TYR A 293 9.49 4.44 -2.20
N SER A 294 8.91 5.09 -1.20
CA SER A 294 7.50 4.93 -0.85
C SER A 294 6.83 6.29 -0.67
N CYS A 295 5.56 6.39 -1.09
CA CYS A 295 4.74 7.57 -0.86
C CYS A 295 3.46 7.20 -0.12
N ALA A 296 2.91 8.18 0.61
CA ALA A 296 1.72 7.95 1.41
C ALA A 296 0.74 9.13 1.41
N TYR A 297 -0.48 8.84 1.87
CA TYR A 297 -1.54 9.84 2.04
C TYR A 297 -1.28 10.84 3.19
N ASP A 298 -0.12 10.74 3.86
CA ASP A 298 0.36 11.74 4.82
C ASP A 298 1.15 12.88 4.14
N GLY A 299 1.27 12.86 2.81
CA GLY A 299 1.93 13.89 2.03
C GLY A 299 3.43 13.66 1.81
N SER A 300 4.01 12.63 2.43
CA SER A 300 5.44 12.35 2.36
C SER A 300 5.79 11.36 1.24
N VAL A 301 7.00 11.57 0.69
CA VAL A 301 7.76 10.57 -0.07
C VAL A 301 9.04 10.31 0.70
N ARG A 302 9.32 9.04 0.99
CA ARG A 302 10.51 8.61 1.73
C ARG A 302 11.36 7.68 0.89
N GLU A 303 12.68 7.82 1.05
CA GLU A 303 13.69 6.92 0.52
C GLU A 303 14.14 5.99 1.64
N LEU A 304 14.13 4.69 1.37
CA LEU A 304 14.72 3.64 2.17
C LEU A 304 16.03 3.23 1.52
N ASP A 305 17.16 3.45 2.17
CA ASP A 305 18.49 3.06 1.72
C ASP A 305 18.91 1.78 2.46
N LEU A 306 19.01 0.67 1.73
CA LEU A 306 19.35 -0.65 2.30
C LEU A 306 20.80 -0.70 2.79
N ASN A 307 21.72 0.02 2.15
CA ASN A 307 23.14 -0.01 2.50
C ASN A 307 23.39 0.78 3.80
N LYS A 308 22.69 1.90 3.97
CA LYS A 308 22.79 2.76 5.15
C LYS A 308 21.87 2.34 6.30
N LEU A 309 20.89 1.48 6.02
CA LEU A 309 19.81 1.18 6.94
C LEU A 309 19.16 2.47 7.47
N GLU A 310 18.78 3.36 6.55
CA GLU A 310 18.16 4.65 6.86
C GLU A 310 16.89 4.87 6.02
N SER A 311 15.88 5.46 6.65
CA SER A 311 14.72 6.04 5.97
C SER A 311 14.80 7.56 6.05
N SER A 312 14.85 8.25 4.91
CA SER A 312 14.93 9.71 4.82
C SER A 312 13.67 10.30 4.18
N GLU A 313 13.21 11.46 4.66
CA GLU A 313 12.15 12.23 3.99
C GLU A 313 12.75 12.96 2.79
N VAL A 314 12.24 12.67 1.60
CA VAL A 314 12.74 13.28 0.35
C VAL A 314 11.84 14.40 -0.12
N ILE A 315 10.52 14.22 0.01
CA ILE A 315 9.51 15.23 -0.35
C ILE A 315 8.43 15.22 0.72
N TYR A 316 7.93 16.41 1.03
CA TYR A 316 6.67 16.55 1.73
C TYR A 316 5.80 17.62 1.06
N LEU A 317 4.66 17.20 0.53
CA LEU A 317 3.70 18.14 -0.04
C LEU A 317 2.71 18.61 1.02
N LYS A 318 2.66 19.92 1.21
CA LYS A 318 1.60 20.61 1.93
C LYS A 318 0.85 21.58 1.02
N ASP A 319 -0.39 21.86 1.37
CA ASP A 319 -1.20 22.82 0.63
C ASP A 319 -0.61 24.23 0.80
N PRO A 320 -0.26 24.94 -0.28
CA PRO A 320 0.34 26.27 -0.18
C PRO A 320 -0.66 27.36 0.23
N TYR A 321 -1.97 27.10 0.20
CA TYR A 321 -3.02 28.06 0.54
C TYR A 321 -3.55 27.90 1.97
N GLU A 322 -3.21 26.79 2.63
CA GLU A 322 -3.58 26.54 4.01
C GLU A 322 -2.53 27.10 4.98
N SER A 323 -3.01 27.73 6.05
CA SER A 323 -2.14 28.30 7.09
C SER A 323 -1.52 27.25 8.01
N GLN A 324 -2.15 26.09 8.12
CA GLN A 324 -1.69 24.95 8.91
C GLN A 324 -0.87 23.99 8.05
N ASP A 325 -0.11 23.09 8.69
CA ASP A 325 0.61 22.03 7.99
C ASP A 325 -0.38 20.99 7.43
N TYR A 326 -1.09 21.34 6.36
CA TYR A 326 -2.11 20.51 5.74
C TYR A 326 -1.48 19.64 4.65
N PRO A 327 -1.33 18.32 4.86
CA PRO A 327 -0.64 17.45 3.91
C PRO A 327 -1.49 17.22 2.66
N LEU A 328 -0.88 17.43 1.49
CA LEU A 328 -1.45 16.99 0.22
C LEU A 328 -1.16 15.51 0.04
N ALA A 329 -2.16 14.67 0.29
CA ALA A 329 -2.04 13.22 0.20
C ALA A 329 -1.50 12.77 -1.17
N VAL A 330 -0.26 12.24 -1.19
CA VAL A 330 0.39 11.75 -2.40
C VAL A 330 -0.24 10.42 -2.79
N SER A 331 -0.74 10.33 -4.02
CA SER A 331 -1.57 9.20 -4.48
C SER A 331 -0.83 8.17 -5.31
N ASP A 332 0.28 8.54 -5.94
CA ASP A 332 1.16 7.66 -6.71
C ASP A 332 2.49 8.40 -6.94
N ILE A 333 3.55 7.65 -7.26
CA ILE A 333 4.87 8.16 -7.64
C ILE A 333 5.43 7.30 -8.77
N ASN A 334 6.20 7.90 -9.68
CA ASN A 334 6.99 7.20 -10.69
C ASN A 334 8.27 7.97 -10.99
N LEU A 335 9.35 7.25 -11.31
CA LEU A 335 10.60 7.83 -11.80
C LEU A 335 10.59 7.87 -13.32
N CYS A 336 11.10 8.96 -13.88
CA CYS A 336 11.38 9.00 -15.32
C CYS A 336 12.42 7.93 -15.66
N GLN A 337 12.27 7.25 -16.80
CA GLN A 337 13.29 6.32 -17.29
C GLN A 337 14.17 7.00 -18.32
N GLU A 338 13.54 7.59 -19.34
CA GLU A 338 14.20 8.27 -20.44
C GLU A 338 14.66 9.69 -20.05
N GLY A 339 15.90 10.03 -20.44
CA GLY A 339 16.47 11.38 -20.36
C GLY A 339 17.04 11.75 -18.98
N ASN A 340 16.27 11.55 -17.90
CA ASN A 340 16.75 11.87 -16.54
C ASN A 340 16.14 10.94 -15.47
N PRO A 341 16.84 9.86 -15.07
CA PRO A 341 16.33 8.88 -14.12
C PRO A 341 16.19 9.40 -12.67
N ASN A 342 16.65 10.62 -12.39
CA ASN A 342 16.55 11.24 -11.06
C ASN A 342 15.32 12.13 -10.91
N VAL A 343 14.47 12.23 -11.92
CA VAL A 343 13.25 13.04 -11.85
C VAL A 343 12.09 12.17 -11.40
N LEU A 344 11.59 12.49 -10.20
CA LEU A 344 10.41 11.89 -9.60
C LEU A 344 9.17 12.70 -10.00
N TYR A 345 8.20 12.01 -10.58
CA TYR A 345 6.85 12.51 -10.80
C TYR A 345 5.93 11.95 -9.72
N LEU A 346 4.98 12.77 -9.30
CA LEU A 346 4.01 12.39 -8.29
C LEU A 346 2.67 13.06 -8.51
N THR A 347 1.61 12.38 -8.06
CA THR A 347 0.24 12.91 -8.09
C THR A 347 -0.37 12.96 -6.71
N THR A 348 -1.45 13.71 -6.54
CA THR A 348 -2.17 13.83 -5.27
C THR A 348 -3.61 13.36 -5.36
N LEU A 349 -4.22 13.05 -4.20
CA LEU A 349 -5.65 12.80 -4.09
C LEU A 349 -6.51 14.03 -4.42
N GLY A 350 -5.91 15.23 -4.44
CA GLY A 350 -6.56 16.45 -4.90
C GLY A 350 -6.55 16.63 -6.41
N GLY A 351 -6.00 15.68 -7.18
CA GLY A 351 -5.97 15.77 -8.64
C GLY A 351 -4.83 16.62 -9.21
N HIS A 352 -3.79 16.86 -8.40
CA HIS A 352 -2.60 17.60 -8.83
C HIS A 352 -1.45 16.67 -9.25
N PHE A 353 -0.51 17.24 -9.98
CA PHE A 353 0.77 16.68 -10.38
C PHE A 353 1.93 17.59 -9.96
N TYR A 354 3.04 16.98 -9.57
CA TYR A 354 4.28 17.67 -9.25
C TYR A 354 5.48 16.88 -9.76
N GLN A 355 6.54 17.59 -10.12
CA GLN A 355 7.82 17.01 -10.53
C GLN A 355 8.94 17.50 -9.62
N HIS A 356 9.86 16.61 -9.29
CA HIS A 356 11.01 16.91 -8.44
C HIS A 356 12.27 16.21 -8.94
N ASP A 357 13.39 16.94 -9.01
CA ASP A 357 14.69 16.34 -9.29
C ASP A 357 15.35 15.95 -7.96
N LEU A 358 15.52 14.65 -7.74
CA LEU A 358 16.03 14.05 -6.50
C LEU A 358 17.47 14.48 -6.16
N ARG A 359 18.19 15.06 -7.11
CA ARG A 359 19.54 15.62 -6.87
C ARG A 359 19.49 16.96 -6.15
N THR A 360 18.32 17.59 -6.09
CA THR A 360 18.12 18.87 -5.40
C THR A 360 17.27 18.65 -4.14
N PRO A 361 17.71 19.09 -2.95
CA PRO A 361 16.93 18.90 -1.74
C PRO A 361 15.60 19.64 -1.84
N PHE A 362 14.51 18.95 -1.49
CA PHE A 362 13.19 19.55 -1.40
C PHE A 362 13.14 20.57 -0.26
N LYS A 363 12.49 21.72 -0.51
CA LYS A 363 12.28 22.77 0.50
C LYS A 363 10.80 23.08 0.64
N SER A 364 10.20 23.52 -0.45
CA SER A 364 8.78 23.83 -0.53
C SER A 364 8.33 23.81 -1.99
N ILE A 365 7.03 23.66 -2.19
CA ILE A 365 6.40 23.79 -3.50
C ILE A 365 6.59 25.24 -3.97
N LYS A 366 7.11 25.43 -5.19
CA LYS A 366 7.20 26.76 -5.80
C LYS A 366 5.81 27.17 -6.33
N PRO A 367 5.48 28.47 -6.34
CA PRO A 367 4.26 28.94 -7.01
C PRO A 367 4.18 28.37 -8.43
N ASN A 368 2.97 27.99 -8.87
CA ASN A 368 2.70 27.47 -10.22
C ASN A 368 3.40 26.15 -10.60
N SER A 369 4.11 25.48 -9.68
CA SER A 369 4.76 24.19 -9.95
C SER A 369 3.84 22.98 -9.71
N LEU A 370 2.76 23.18 -8.95
CA LEU A 370 1.73 22.17 -8.73
C LEU A 370 0.68 22.30 -9.84
N LEU A 371 0.63 21.32 -10.74
CA LEU A 371 -0.23 21.35 -11.93
C LEU A 371 -1.55 20.63 -11.65
N ARG A 372 -2.66 21.17 -12.17
CA ARG A 372 -3.98 20.54 -12.12
C ARG A 372 -4.14 19.56 -13.27
N LEU A 373 -4.45 18.30 -12.97
CA LEU A 373 -4.78 17.27 -13.98
C LEU A 373 -6.24 16.81 -13.89
N HIS A 374 -6.79 16.74 -12.68
CA HIS A 374 -8.20 16.40 -12.44
C HIS A 374 -8.77 17.24 -11.29
N ASP A 375 -10.09 17.41 -11.27
CA ASP A 375 -10.81 18.06 -10.15
C ASP A 375 -11.23 17.03 -9.08
N LYS A 376 -10.92 15.75 -9.31
CA LYS A 376 -11.13 14.67 -8.36
C LYS A 376 -9.86 13.85 -8.18
N LYS A 377 -9.93 12.91 -7.23
CA LYS A 377 -8.86 11.99 -6.88
C LYS A 377 -8.27 11.28 -8.10
N ILE A 378 -6.96 11.44 -8.26
CA ILE A 378 -6.14 10.55 -9.10
C ILE A 378 -5.83 9.29 -8.31
N GLY A 379 -6.29 8.14 -8.80
CA GLY A 379 -6.09 6.83 -8.18
C GLY A 379 -4.79 6.13 -8.62
N SER A 380 -4.32 6.45 -9.83
CA SER A 380 -3.05 6.00 -10.38
C SER A 380 -2.62 6.88 -11.55
N PHE A 381 -1.32 6.93 -11.81
CA PHE A 381 -0.79 7.46 -13.06
C PHE A 381 0.43 6.65 -13.53
N CYS A 382 0.77 6.78 -14.80
CA CYS A 382 1.97 6.21 -15.41
C CYS A 382 2.65 7.26 -16.31
N ILE A 383 3.95 7.06 -16.52
CA ILE A 383 4.77 7.82 -17.47
C ILE A 383 4.85 6.98 -18.74
N ASN A 384 4.79 7.59 -19.92
CA ASN A 384 5.14 6.87 -21.14
C ASN A 384 6.60 6.42 -21.03
N PRO A 385 6.90 5.11 -21.03
CA PRO A 385 8.26 4.63 -20.87
C PRO A 385 9.20 5.06 -22.00
N ASN A 386 8.65 5.38 -23.17
CA ASN A 386 9.39 5.83 -24.34
C ASN A 386 9.59 7.35 -24.40
N LEU A 387 8.76 8.14 -23.69
CA LEU A 387 8.76 9.60 -23.74
C LEU A 387 8.38 10.20 -22.39
N SER A 388 9.37 10.58 -21.58
CA SER A 388 9.15 11.02 -20.19
C SER A 388 8.25 12.26 -20.01
N HIS A 389 8.05 13.06 -21.07
CA HIS A 389 7.15 14.22 -21.04
C HIS A 389 5.67 13.87 -21.26
N GLN A 390 5.34 12.60 -21.54
CA GLN A 390 3.97 12.14 -21.69
C GLN A 390 3.57 11.31 -20.47
N ILE A 391 2.39 11.62 -19.92
CA ILE A 391 1.85 10.90 -18.75
C ILE A 391 0.38 10.55 -18.98
N ALA A 392 -0.09 9.47 -18.37
CA ALA A 392 -1.51 9.13 -18.33
C ALA A 392 -2.00 9.02 -16.89
N THR A 393 -3.17 9.57 -16.61
CA THR A 393 -3.77 9.61 -15.26
C THR A 393 -5.15 8.98 -15.25
N ALA A 394 -5.48 8.24 -14.19
CA ALA A 394 -6.80 7.66 -13.94
C ALA A 394 -7.46 8.31 -12.72
N SER A 395 -8.73 8.70 -12.85
CA SER A 395 -9.41 9.52 -11.85
C SER A 395 -10.80 9.05 -11.46
N LEU A 396 -11.17 9.46 -10.24
CA LEU A 396 -12.52 9.35 -9.68
C LEU A 396 -13.56 10.14 -10.48
N ASP A 397 -13.14 11.07 -11.35
CA ASP A 397 -14.02 11.79 -12.27
C ASP A 397 -14.53 10.94 -13.45
N ARG A 398 -14.19 9.64 -13.47
CA ARG A 398 -14.59 8.67 -14.51
C ARG A 398 -13.83 8.80 -15.81
N THR A 399 -12.71 9.53 -15.81
CA THR A 399 -11.84 9.65 -16.97
C THR A 399 -10.47 9.06 -16.70
N PHE A 400 -9.83 8.59 -17.77
CA PHE A 400 -8.38 8.65 -17.85
C PHE A 400 -7.98 9.64 -18.94
N ARG A 401 -6.90 10.38 -18.72
CA ARG A 401 -6.43 11.45 -19.61
C ARG A 401 -4.95 11.26 -19.91
N ILE A 402 -4.53 11.64 -21.12
CA ILE A 402 -3.12 11.63 -21.55
C ILE A 402 -2.68 13.08 -21.73
N TRP A 403 -1.49 13.40 -21.21
CA TRP A 403 -0.99 14.77 -21.09
C TRP A 403 0.38 14.94 -21.72
N ASP A 404 0.66 16.17 -22.16
CA ASP A 404 1.98 16.62 -22.60
C ASP A 404 2.53 17.68 -21.63
N LEU A 405 3.65 17.36 -20.98
CA LEU A 405 4.32 18.22 -20.01
C LEU A 405 5.21 19.33 -20.63
N ARG A 406 5.37 19.36 -21.95
CA ARG A 406 6.11 20.41 -22.69
C ARG A 406 5.26 21.64 -22.96
N ASN A 407 3.93 21.51 -22.93
CA ASN A 407 2.99 22.61 -23.12
C ASN A 407 2.13 22.81 -21.86
N ILE A 408 2.65 23.63 -20.95
CA ILE A 408 2.00 23.94 -19.67
C ILE A 408 1.53 25.40 -19.68
N SER A 409 0.24 25.63 -19.43
CA SER A 409 -0.31 26.99 -19.40
C SER A 409 -1.61 27.08 -18.59
N LYS A 410 -2.02 28.31 -18.26
CA LYS A 410 -3.35 28.60 -17.72
C LYS A 410 -4.47 28.37 -18.74
N SER A 411 -4.20 28.48 -20.05
CA SER A 411 -5.24 28.25 -21.07
C SER A 411 -5.64 26.77 -21.16
N ASN A 412 -4.74 25.86 -20.76
CA ASN A 412 -4.96 24.43 -20.79
C ASN A 412 -5.81 23.93 -19.60
N SER A 413 -6.09 24.77 -18.61
CA SER A 413 -6.91 24.43 -17.44
C SER A 413 -8.35 24.95 -17.53
N SER A 414 -8.82 25.33 -18.72
CA SER A 414 -10.19 25.84 -18.94
C SER A 414 -11.30 24.86 -18.56
N TRP A 415 -10.95 23.58 -18.43
CA TRP A 415 -11.85 22.51 -18.02
C TRP A 415 -12.05 22.38 -16.50
N SER A 416 -11.17 22.99 -15.72
CA SER A 416 -11.16 22.89 -14.26
C SER A 416 -12.21 23.82 -13.65
N GLU A 417 -12.96 23.33 -12.67
CA GLU A 417 -13.87 24.15 -11.86
C GLU A 417 -13.10 25.13 -10.94
N TYR A 418 -11.82 24.84 -10.67
CA TYR A 418 -10.94 25.72 -9.91
C TYR A 418 -10.33 26.79 -10.81
N GLU A 419 -10.47 28.06 -10.41
CA GLU A 419 -9.86 29.20 -11.08
C GLU A 419 -8.33 29.24 -10.88
N ASP A 420 -7.65 30.00 -11.74
CA ASP A 420 -6.21 30.28 -11.69
C ASP A 420 -5.27 29.06 -11.68
N GLN A 421 -5.77 27.89 -12.05
CA GLN A 421 -4.95 26.69 -12.18
C GLN A 421 -4.06 26.74 -13.42
N ILE A 422 -3.08 25.86 -13.44
CA ILE A 422 -2.20 25.64 -14.58
C ILE A 422 -2.22 24.14 -14.87
N SER A 423 -2.38 23.80 -16.14
CA SER A 423 -2.44 22.41 -16.59
C SER A 423 -1.48 22.18 -17.76
N PRO A 424 -0.93 20.96 -17.90
CA PRO A 424 -0.35 20.52 -19.15
C PRO A 424 -1.44 20.37 -20.21
N HIS A 425 -1.00 20.34 -21.48
CA HIS A 425 -1.87 20.11 -22.62
C HIS A 425 -2.44 18.69 -22.58
N VAL A 426 -3.73 18.55 -22.86
CA VAL A 426 -4.39 17.25 -22.92
C VAL A 426 -4.40 16.74 -24.36
N TYR A 427 -3.79 15.59 -24.58
CA TYR A 427 -3.81 14.92 -25.88
C TYR A 427 -5.18 14.33 -26.20
N GLY A 428 -5.79 13.70 -25.21
CA GLY A 428 -6.99 12.88 -25.37
C GLY A 428 -7.44 12.28 -24.05
N SER A 429 -8.66 11.79 -24.02
CA SER A 429 -9.21 11.10 -22.85
C SER A 429 -10.18 9.99 -23.24
N TYR A 430 -10.39 9.08 -22.29
CA TYR A 430 -11.45 8.09 -22.30
C TYR A 430 -12.37 8.34 -21.11
N SER A 431 -13.67 8.20 -21.33
CA SER A 431 -14.70 8.28 -20.29
C SER A 431 -15.33 6.92 -20.05
N SER A 432 -15.41 6.52 -18.78
CA SER A 432 -16.11 5.33 -18.31
C SER A 432 -17.46 5.71 -17.67
N ARG A 433 -18.34 4.72 -17.53
CA ARG A 433 -19.60 4.84 -16.78
C ARG A 433 -19.37 5.12 -15.29
N LEU A 434 -18.31 4.54 -14.72
CA LEU A 434 -17.92 4.67 -13.31
C LEU A 434 -16.44 5.10 -13.22
N SER A 435 -15.90 5.26 -12.01
CA SER A 435 -14.54 5.76 -11.87
C SER A 435 -13.49 4.83 -12.47
N VAL A 436 -12.45 5.42 -13.04
CA VAL A 436 -11.27 4.70 -13.51
C VAL A 436 -10.30 4.58 -12.34
N SER A 437 -9.98 3.35 -11.96
CA SER A 437 -9.20 3.03 -10.76
C SER A 437 -7.70 3.08 -10.99
N SER A 438 -7.26 2.62 -12.16
CA SER A 438 -5.86 2.64 -12.56
C SER A 438 -5.69 2.77 -14.06
N VAL A 439 -4.52 3.25 -14.45
CA VAL A 439 -4.00 3.25 -15.81
C VAL A 439 -2.52 2.89 -15.74
N ASP A 440 -2.06 2.07 -16.69
CA ASP A 440 -0.65 1.69 -16.81
C ASP A 440 -0.23 1.62 -18.29
N TRP A 441 1.06 1.83 -18.57
CA TRP A 441 1.59 2.04 -19.93
C TRP A 441 2.81 1.16 -20.19
N ASN A 442 2.80 0.39 -21.28
CA ASN A 442 3.90 -0.49 -21.66
C ASN A 442 4.86 0.11 -22.70
N TYR A 443 5.98 -0.58 -22.96
CA TYR A 443 6.99 -0.15 -23.95
C TYR A 443 6.49 -0.16 -25.41
N GLU A 444 5.46 -0.93 -25.73
CA GLU A 444 4.85 -0.97 -27.08
C GLU A 444 3.73 0.07 -27.26
N ASN A 445 3.70 1.11 -26.42
CA ASN A 445 2.72 2.21 -26.49
C ASN A 445 1.25 1.77 -26.37
N ARG A 446 1.00 0.71 -25.61
CA ARG A 446 -0.34 0.28 -25.22
C ARG A 446 -0.61 0.67 -23.76
N LEU A 447 -1.85 1.10 -23.50
CA LEU A 447 -2.32 1.34 -22.14
C LEU A 447 -3.36 0.32 -21.73
N VAL A 448 -3.35 -0.02 -20.44
CA VAL A 448 -4.43 -0.76 -19.80
C VAL A 448 -5.05 0.12 -18.73
N CYS A 449 -6.38 0.13 -18.65
CA CYS A 449 -7.10 0.74 -17.54
C CYS A 449 -8.25 -0.16 -17.08
N ASN A 450 -8.55 -0.13 -15.78
CA ASN A 450 -9.73 -0.77 -15.24
C ASN A 450 -10.41 0.15 -14.23
N GLY A 451 -11.70 -0.09 -14.01
CA GLY A 451 -12.53 0.72 -13.12
C GLY A 451 -13.65 -0.07 -12.47
N TYR A 452 -14.48 0.63 -11.70
CA TYR A 452 -15.67 0.03 -11.07
C TYR A 452 -16.80 -0.27 -12.07
N ASP A 453 -16.60 -0.01 -13.36
CA ASP A 453 -17.53 -0.42 -14.40
C ASP A 453 -17.43 -1.91 -14.78
N ASP A 454 -16.60 -2.66 -14.06
CA ASP A 454 -16.33 -4.10 -14.23
C ASP A 454 -15.71 -4.44 -15.59
N THR A 455 -14.87 -3.53 -16.07
CA THR A 455 -14.10 -3.73 -17.30
C THR A 455 -12.62 -3.48 -17.13
N ILE A 456 -11.84 -4.22 -17.90
CA ILE A 456 -10.46 -3.90 -18.26
C ILE A 456 -10.51 -3.45 -19.72
N ASN A 457 -9.95 -2.29 -20.01
CA ASN A 457 -9.92 -1.68 -21.33
C ASN A 457 -8.46 -1.53 -21.76
N ILE A 458 -8.15 -1.97 -22.97
CA ILE A 458 -6.81 -1.87 -23.56
C ILE A 458 -6.87 -0.91 -24.75
N PHE A 459 -5.91 0.01 -24.79
CA PHE A 459 -5.81 1.08 -25.77
C PHE A 459 -4.51 0.91 -26.54
N ASP A 460 -4.59 1.05 -27.86
CA ASP A 460 -3.43 0.99 -28.73
C ASP A 460 -3.08 2.41 -29.20
N LEU A 461 -1.91 2.89 -28.80
CA LEU A 461 -1.35 4.15 -29.28
C LEU A 461 -0.05 3.96 -30.06
N SER A 462 0.25 2.73 -30.48
CA SER A 462 1.36 2.39 -31.39
C SER A 462 1.04 2.65 -32.86
N SER A 463 -0.24 2.91 -33.18
CA SER A 463 -0.84 2.97 -34.53
C SER A 463 -1.03 1.62 -35.25
N GLU A 464 -0.65 0.48 -34.65
CA GLU A 464 -0.84 -0.84 -35.28
C GLU A 464 -2.32 -1.20 -35.45
N SER A 465 -3.13 -0.96 -34.41
CA SER A 465 -4.57 -1.31 -34.38
C SER A 465 -5.47 -0.08 -34.21
N SER A 466 -4.90 1.12 -34.27
CA SER A 466 -5.57 2.39 -33.96
C SER A 466 -5.56 3.31 -35.16
N GLU A 467 -6.66 4.04 -35.37
CA GLU A 467 -6.74 5.09 -36.40
C GLU A 467 -5.90 6.34 -36.06
N LEU A 468 -5.37 6.41 -34.83
CA LEU A 468 -4.53 7.50 -34.38
C LEU A 468 -3.08 7.30 -34.85
N PRO A 469 -2.36 8.39 -35.22
CA PRO A 469 -0.93 8.32 -35.44
C PRO A 469 -0.22 7.85 -34.17
N PRO A 470 0.97 7.25 -34.28
CA PRO A 470 1.69 6.73 -33.12
C PRO A 470 1.95 7.85 -32.12
N VAL A 471 1.74 7.56 -30.84
CA VAL A 471 1.84 8.55 -29.74
C VAL A 471 3.21 9.21 -29.65
N THR A 472 4.24 8.54 -30.14
CA THR A 472 5.61 9.03 -30.20
C THR A 472 5.79 10.19 -31.18
N GLU A 473 4.89 10.35 -32.14
CA GLU A 473 4.89 11.43 -33.13
C GLU A 473 4.01 12.62 -32.72
N TRP A 474 3.30 12.53 -31.59
CA TRP A 474 2.39 13.59 -31.17
C TRP A 474 3.16 14.85 -30.76
N SER A 475 2.88 15.96 -31.44
CA SER A 475 3.46 17.27 -31.11
C SER A 475 2.90 17.81 -29.80
N LYS A 476 3.56 18.81 -29.19
CA LYS A 476 3.13 19.42 -27.90
C LYS A 476 1.74 20.08 -27.91
N THR A 477 1.13 20.22 -29.08
CA THR A 477 -0.21 20.78 -29.29
C THR A 477 -1.13 19.79 -30.00
N TYR A 478 -0.69 18.57 -30.28
CA TYR A 478 -1.52 17.56 -30.91
C TYR A 478 -2.73 17.30 -30.02
N GLN A 479 -3.90 17.18 -30.62
CA GLN A 479 -5.11 16.81 -29.92
C GLN A 479 -5.81 15.78 -30.76
N THR A 480 -6.13 14.66 -30.14
CA THR A 480 -7.00 13.65 -30.74
C THR A 480 -8.33 14.34 -31.10
N GLY A 481 -8.93 14.06 -32.26
CA GLY A 481 -10.09 14.81 -32.76
C GLY A 481 -11.35 14.71 -31.89
N THR A 482 -11.95 15.85 -31.52
CA THR A 482 -13.16 15.91 -30.67
C THR A 482 -14.40 15.40 -31.41
N LYS A 483 -15.25 14.62 -30.75
CA LYS A 483 -16.60 14.30 -31.28
C LYS A 483 -17.54 15.50 -31.21
N ASN A 484 -17.38 16.33 -30.18
CA ASN A 484 -18.20 17.51 -29.93
C ASN A 484 -17.29 18.73 -29.74
N LYS A 485 -17.60 19.84 -30.43
CA LYS A 485 -16.80 21.06 -30.36
C LYS A 485 -16.89 21.77 -29.00
N ASP A 486 -17.94 21.47 -28.24
CA ASP A 486 -18.18 22.08 -26.92
C ASP A 486 -17.46 21.34 -25.78
N GLU A 487 -16.93 20.14 -26.03
CA GLU A 487 -16.17 19.40 -25.01
C GLU A 487 -14.79 20.04 -24.82
N GLN A 488 -14.57 20.63 -23.65
CA GLN A 488 -13.26 21.20 -23.27
C GLN A 488 -12.16 20.15 -23.21
N ILE A 489 -12.52 18.90 -22.92
CA ILE A 489 -11.60 17.75 -22.95
C ILE A 489 -12.10 16.73 -23.96
N PRO A 490 -11.29 16.39 -24.98
CA PRO A 490 -11.66 15.40 -25.99
C PRO A 490 -11.88 14.01 -25.37
N THR A 491 -13.07 13.42 -25.56
CA THR A 491 -13.43 12.05 -25.11
C THR A 491 -13.47 11.03 -26.25
N ASN A 492 -12.31 10.73 -26.81
CA ASN A 492 -12.17 10.09 -28.12
C ASN A 492 -11.11 8.99 -28.19
N ILE A 493 -10.36 8.75 -27.12
CA ILE A 493 -9.51 7.58 -27.03
C ILE A 493 -10.40 6.37 -26.75
N LYS A 494 -10.43 5.40 -27.69
CA LYS A 494 -11.28 4.22 -27.61
C LYS A 494 -10.44 2.97 -27.34
N PRO A 495 -10.92 2.06 -26.48
CA PRO A 495 -10.25 0.79 -26.32
C PRO A 495 -10.47 -0.07 -27.58
N PHE A 496 -9.43 -0.79 -28.00
CA PHE A 496 -9.55 -1.79 -29.06
C PHE A 496 -10.00 -3.15 -28.48
N THR A 497 -9.62 -3.44 -27.23
CA THR A 497 -10.08 -4.61 -26.48
C THR A 497 -10.76 -4.17 -25.19
N ARG A 498 -11.91 -4.79 -24.89
CA ARG A 498 -12.64 -4.65 -23.62
C ARG A 498 -12.91 -6.03 -23.04
N ILE A 499 -12.44 -6.26 -21.83
CA ILE A 499 -12.58 -7.51 -21.09
C ILE A 499 -13.52 -7.26 -19.91
N LYS A 500 -14.44 -8.19 -19.67
CA LYS A 500 -15.29 -8.15 -18.47
C LYS A 500 -14.51 -8.72 -17.29
N HIS A 501 -14.44 -7.97 -16.20
CA HIS A 501 -13.70 -8.38 -15.00
C HIS A 501 -14.41 -7.88 -13.75
N ASN A 502 -14.52 -8.70 -12.70
CA ASN A 502 -15.17 -8.30 -11.46
C ASN A 502 -14.27 -7.35 -10.67
N CYS A 503 -14.56 -6.05 -10.72
CA CYS A 503 -13.80 -5.01 -10.01
C CYS A 503 -14.51 -4.53 -8.73
N GLN A 504 -15.54 -5.24 -8.26
CA GLN A 504 -16.34 -4.87 -7.09
C GLN A 504 -15.66 -5.31 -5.78
N THR A 505 -14.67 -4.53 -5.31
CA THR A 505 -13.87 -4.86 -4.11
C THR A 505 -14.55 -4.51 -2.78
N GLY A 506 -15.56 -3.63 -2.82
CA GLY A 506 -16.21 -3.13 -1.62
C GLY A 506 -15.26 -2.38 -0.67
N ARG A 507 -15.60 -2.34 0.62
CA ARG A 507 -14.88 -1.53 1.61
C ARG A 507 -13.58 -2.18 2.11
N TRP A 508 -13.53 -3.50 2.16
CA TRP A 508 -12.49 -4.25 2.89
C TRP A 508 -11.36 -4.74 2.00
N VAL A 509 -11.60 -4.93 0.72
CA VAL A 509 -10.58 -5.35 -0.26
C VAL A 509 -9.97 -4.12 -0.92
N SER A 510 -8.67 -4.17 -1.21
CA SER A 510 -7.99 -3.09 -1.93
C SER A 510 -8.48 -3.00 -3.37
N ILE A 511 -8.43 -1.80 -3.95
CA ILE A 511 -8.89 -1.55 -5.32
C ILE A 511 -7.99 -2.32 -6.28
N LEU A 512 -8.57 -3.13 -7.17
CA LEU A 512 -7.83 -3.90 -8.16
C LEU A 512 -7.22 -2.94 -9.18
N LYS A 513 -5.95 -3.14 -9.52
CA LYS A 513 -5.24 -2.36 -10.52
C LYS A 513 -4.62 -3.32 -11.53
N SER A 514 -4.91 -3.10 -12.81
CA SER A 514 -4.18 -3.74 -13.91
C SER A 514 -2.79 -3.12 -13.99
N ARG A 515 -1.75 -3.97 -14.05
CA ARG A 515 -0.35 -3.52 -14.05
C ARG A 515 0.44 -4.30 -15.09
N TRP A 516 1.06 -3.58 -16.02
CA TRP A 516 2.00 -4.19 -16.96
C TRP A 516 3.21 -4.72 -16.20
N GLN A 517 3.76 -5.82 -16.69
CA GLN A 517 5.12 -6.17 -16.35
C GLN A 517 6.06 -5.08 -16.89
N ALA A 518 6.95 -4.58 -16.04
CA ALA A 518 7.76 -3.41 -16.37
C ALA A 518 8.65 -3.66 -17.58
N SER A 519 9.48 -4.70 -17.57
CA SER A 519 10.50 -4.98 -18.60
C SER A 519 10.57 -6.48 -18.92
N PRO A 520 9.55 -7.05 -19.61
CA PRO A 520 9.46 -8.49 -19.86
C PRO A 520 10.74 -9.06 -20.49
N GLY A 521 11.41 -9.98 -19.80
CA GLY A 521 12.65 -10.60 -20.28
C GLY A 521 12.46 -11.48 -21.51
N ASP A 522 11.23 -11.93 -21.76
CA ASP A 522 10.84 -12.72 -22.92
C ASP A 522 10.27 -11.89 -24.08
N GLY A 523 10.31 -10.55 -23.97
CA GLY A 523 9.81 -9.63 -24.99
C GLY A 523 8.28 -9.59 -25.12
N ILE A 524 7.52 -10.39 -24.37
CA ILE A 524 6.06 -10.42 -24.48
C ILE A 524 5.44 -9.48 -23.45
N GLN A 525 4.83 -8.41 -23.93
CA GLN A 525 4.08 -7.48 -23.10
C GLN A 525 2.82 -8.14 -22.53
N LYS A 526 2.69 -8.10 -21.21
CA LYS A 526 1.59 -8.70 -20.45
C LYS A 526 1.34 -7.94 -19.16
N PHE A 527 0.13 -8.03 -18.64
CA PHE A 527 -0.28 -7.38 -17.42
C PHE A 527 -0.99 -8.33 -16.46
N VAL A 528 -0.86 -8.06 -15.18
CA VAL A 528 -1.52 -8.78 -14.09
C VAL A 528 -2.66 -7.93 -13.52
N ILE A 529 -3.74 -8.61 -13.12
CA ILE A 529 -4.79 -8.03 -12.28
C ILE A 529 -5.28 -9.11 -11.30
N ALA A 530 -5.58 -8.70 -10.06
CA ALA A 530 -6.14 -9.62 -9.10
C ALA A 530 -7.60 -9.97 -9.42
N ASN A 531 -8.00 -11.21 -9.16
CA ASN A 531 -9.33 -11.74 -9.40
C ASN A 531 -10.09 -11.93 -8.07
N MET A 532 -11.35 -11.49 -8.03
CA MET A 532 -12.21 -11.63 -6.84
C MET A 532 -12.49 -13.09 -6.44
N ASN A 533 -12.20 -14.06 -7.30
CA ASN A 533 -12.23 -15.50 -7.00
C ASN A 533 -10.95 -16.03 -6.33
N ARG A 534 -10.17 -15.17 -5.64
CA ARG A 534 -8.93 -15.52 -4.91
C ARG A 534 -7.81 -16.01 -5.83
N GLY A 535 -7.49 -15.22 -6.86
CA GLY A 535 -6.38 -15.51 -7.77
C GLY A 535 -5.83 -14.25 -8.44
N LEU A 536 -4.91 -14.45 -9.38
CA LEU A 536 -4.38 -13.43 -10.27
C LEU A 536 -4.65 -13.84 -11.72
N ASP A 537 -5.20 -12.94 -12.52
CA ASP A 537 -5.34 -13.12 -13.95
C ASP A 537 -4.17 -12.44 -14.66
N ILE A 538 -3.61 -13.12 -15.65
CA ILE A 538 -2.56 -12.58 -16.51
C ILE A 538 -3.10 -12.54 -17.93
N TYR A 539 -2.99 -11.37 -18.55
CA TYR A 539 -3.40 -11.14 -19.92
C TYR A 539 -2.21 -10.66 -20.74
N ASP A 540 -2.17 -11.04 -22.01
CA ASP A 540 -1.25 -10.43 -22.96
C ASP A 540 -1.69 -9.02 -23.34
N GLN A 541 -0.89 -8.38 -24.19
CA GLN A 541 -1.18 -7.03 -24.64
C GLN A 541 -2.38 -6.86 -25.57
N LYS A 542 -2.91 -7.93 -26.15
CA LYS A 542 -4.14 -7.92 -26.96
C LYS A 542 -5.39 -8.16 -26.10
N GLY A 543 -5.20 -8.54 -24.84
CA GLY A 543 -6.26 -8.88 -23.89
C GLY A 543 -6.69 -10.33 -23.91
N GLN A 544 -5.87 -11.21 -24.47
CA GLN A 544 -6.05 -12.65 -24.38
C GLN A 544 -5.53 -13.13 -23.03
N ILE A 545 -6.26 -14.04 -22.39
CA ILE A 545 -5.83 -14.63 -21.12
C ILE A 545 -4.64 -15.57 -21.36
N LEU A 546 -3.59 -15.36 -20.58
CA LEU A 546 -2.41 -16.22 -20.51
C LEU A 546 -2.54 -17.21 -19.36
N ALA A 547 -3.03 -16.78 -18.20
CA ALA A 547 -3.21 -17.67 -17.06
C ALA A 547 -4.20 -17.14 -16.01
N HIS A 548 -4.71 -18.06 -15.21
CA HIS A 548 -5.43 -17.79 -13.96
C HIS A 548 -4.69 -18.47 -12.81
N LEU A 549 -3.86 -17.70 -12.11
CA LEU A 549 -3.06 -18.20 -10.99
C LEU A 549 -3.90 -18.21 -9.73
N THR A 550 -4.28 -19.40 -9.28
CA THR A 550 -5.03 -19.58 -8.03
C THR A 550 -4.67 -20.91 -7.38
N ASP A 551 -4.77 -20.93 -6.05
CA ASP A 551 -4.77 -22.16 -5.26
C ASP A 551 -5.85 -21.97 -4.21
N SER A 552 -7.05 -22.52 -4.44
CA SER A 552 -8.21 -22.26 -3.58
C SER A 552 -8.07 -22.80 -2.16
N GLU A 553 -7.14 -23.75 -1.95
CA GLU A 553 -6.86 -24.36 -0.65
C GLU A 553 -5.89 -23.50 0.15
N LYS A 554 -4.83 -22.99 -0.50
CA LYS A 554 -3.78 -22.19 0.17
C LYS A 554 -4.05 -20.68 0.16
N VAL A 555 -4.76 -20.16 -0.83
CA VAL A 555 -5.11 -18.73 -0.95
C VAL A 555 -6.36 -18.43 -0.12
N GLY A 556 -6.15 -18.03 1.13
CA GLY A 556 -7.23 -17.77 2.09
C GLY A 556 -8.05 -16.49 1.83
N ALA A 557 -7.51 -15.53 1.09
CA ALA A 557 -8.17 -14.24 0.83
C ALA A 557 -7.79 -13.67 -0.54
N VAL A 558 -8.63 -12.78 -1.09
CA VAL A 558 -8.38 -12.14 -2.39
C VAL A 558 -7.04 -11.38 -2.36
N PRO A 559 -6.08 -11.75 -3.22
CA PRO A 559 -4.78 -11.10 -3.31
C PRO A 559 -4.86 -9.82 -4.15
N ALA A 560 -5.67 -8.86 -3.69
CA ALA A 560 -6.16 -7.71 -4.45
C ALA A 560 -5.10 -6.73 -4.98
N VAL A 561 -3.92 -6.67 -4.35
CA VAL A 561 -2.80 -5.86 -4.84
C VAL A 561 -1.83 -6.81 -5.52
N ALA A 562 -1.61 -6.66 -6.82
CA ALA A 562 -0.78 -7.56 -7.61
C ALA A 562 0.42 -6.83 -8.22
N ALA A 563 1.54 -7.54 -8.35
CA ALA A 563 2.72 -7.08 -9.07
C ALA A 563 3.42 -8.29 -9.73
N MET A 564 3.96 -8.08 -10.92
CA MET A 564 4.87 -9.05 -11.55
C MET A 564 6.31 -8.68 -11.19
N HIS A 565 7.19 -9.68 -11.17
CA HIS A 565 8.61 -9.40 -11.20
C HIS A 565 8.93 -8.64 -12.51
N PRO A 566 9.81 -7.61 -12.49
CA PRO A 566 10.02 -6.74 -13.65
C PRO A 566 10.44 -7.48 -14.93
N ILE A 567 11.19 -8.59 -14.79
CA ILE A 567 11.83 -9.31 -15.90
C ILE A 567 11.30 -10.75 -16.03
N GLU A 568 11.49 -11.56 -14.98
CA GLU A 568 10.95 -12.93 -14.86
C GLU A 568 9.42 -13.00 -14.74
N ASN A 569 8.84 -14.12 -15.17
CA ASN A 569 7.40 -14.36 -15.21
C ASN A 569 6.77 -14.74 -13.84
N TRP A 570 7.36 -14.28 -12.75
CA TRP A 570 6.84 -14.48 -11.40
C TRP A 570 5.82 -13.41 -11.04
N CYS A 571 4.83 -13.79 -10.22
CA CYS A 571 3.75 -12.91 -9.82
C CYS A 571 3.57 -12.95 -8.31
N VAL A 572 3.36 -11.80 -7.68
CA VAL A 572 2.99 -11.71 -6.27
C VAL A 572 1.66 -10.99 -6.10
N GLY A 573 0.84 -11.53 -5.20
CA GLY A 573 -0.44 -10.97 -4.82
C GLY A 573 -0.54 -10.74 -3.31
N GLY A 574 -1.12 -9.61 -2.90
CA GLY A 574 -1.25 -9.18 -1.51
C GLY A 574 -2.70 -9.02 -1.06
N SER A 575 -2.99 -9.52 0.13
CA SER A 575 -4.35 -9.56 0.68
C SER A 575 -4.68 -8.47 1.70
N ALA A 576 -5.96 -8.38 2.06
CA ALA A 576 -6.46 -7.49 3.10
C ALA A 576 -6.00 -7.85 4.52
N SER A 577 -5.47 -9.06 4.74
CA SER A 577 -4.91 -9.51 6.01
C SER A 577 -3.40 -9.30 6.15
N GLY A 578 -2.77 -8.66 5.17
CA GLY A 578 -1.32 -8.41 5.21
C GLY A 578 -0.45 -9.58 4.72
N LYS A 579 -1.05 -10.56 4.05
CA LYS A 579 -0.35 -11.78 3.57
C LYS A 579 -0.05 -11.71 2.08
N LEU A 580 1.07 -12.30 1.69
CA LEU A 580 1.51 -12.43 0.29
C LEU A 580 1.33 -13.85 -0.23
N TYR A 581 1.11 -13.93 -1.54
CA TYR A 581 1.08 -15.17 -2.32
C TYR A 581 1.99 -14.96 -3.52
N LEU A 582 3.16 -15.61 -3.50
CA LEU A 582 4.12 -15.61 -4.60
C LEU A 582 3.87 -16.82 -5.48
N PHE A 583 3.72 -16.61 -6.78
CA PHE A 583 3.64 -17.63 -7.82
C PHE A 583 4.93 -17.58 -8.64
N GLU A 584 5.64 -18.70 -8.72
CA GLU A 584 6.91 -18.83 -9.42
C GLU A 584 7.11 -20.17 -10.15
#